data_AF-A0A091LHN7-F1
#
_entry.id   AF-A0A091LHN7-F1
#
_cell.length_a   1.000
_cell.length_b   1.000
_cell.length_c   1.000
_cell.angle_alpha   90.00
_cell.angle_beta   90.00
_cell.angle_gamma   90.00
#
_symmetry.space_group_name_H-M   'P 1'
#
loop_
_entity.id
_entity.type
_entity.pdbx_description
1 polymer ?
#
loop_
_entity_poly.entity_id
_entity_poly.type
_entity_poly.pdbx_seq_one_letter_code
_entity_poly.pdbx_strand_id
1 'polypeptide(L)' 'FVGWTALHKASVEGCYGIANELLKAGADVNARGSEQITPLQDAVKEGHYEVYSKLNTCYGLGI' A
#
# COMPACT_ATOMS: atom_id res chain seq x y z
N PHE A 1 -0.73 -11.85 12.49
CA PHE A 1 -0.21 -10.87 11.51
C PHE A 1 0.23 -9.62 12.26
N VAL A 2 1.51 -9.53 12.65
CA VAL A 2 2.03 -8.28 13.21
C VAL A 2 2.44 -7.39 12.03
N GLY A 3 2.00 -6.13 12.04
CA GLY A 3 2.34 -5.14 11.01
C GLY A 3 1.46 -5.13 9.74
N TRP A 4 0.54 -6.09 9.57
CA TRP A 4 -0.38 -6.07 8.41
C TRP A 4 -1.39 -4.94 8.55
N THR A 5 -1.42 -4.02 7.59
CA THR A 5 -2.28 -2.83 7.61
C THR A 5 -3.43 -2.92 6.61
N ALA A 6 -4.39 -1.99 6.71
CA ALA A 6 -5.45 -1.86 5.72
C ALA A 6 -4.88 -1.58 4.32
N LEU A 7 -3.72 -0.92 4.22
CA LEU A 7 -3.00 -0.68 2.98
C LEU A 7 -2.51 -1.98 2.33
N HIS A 8 -1.97 -2.94 3.11
CA HIS A 8 -1.61 -4.27 2.59
C HIS A 8 -2.83 -4.95 1.97
N LYS A 9 -3.97 -4.93 2.67
CA LYS A 9 -5.21 -5.52 2.13
C LYS A 9 -5.67 -4.81 0.85
N ALA A 10 -5.67 -3.49 0.81
CA ALA A 10 -6.04 -2.74 -0.40
C ALA A 10 -5.09 -3.01 -1.57
N SER A 11 -3.80 -3.22 -1.29
CA SER A 11 -2.79 -3.59 -2.27
C SER A 11 -2.98 -5.00 -2.83
N VAL A 12 -3.26 -5.98 -1.97
CA VAL A 12 -3.52 -7.37 -2.39
C VAL A 12 -4.81 -7.47 -3.22
N GLU A 13 -5.85 -6.72 -2.85
CA GLU A 13 -7.15 -6.74 -3.53
C GLU A 13 -7.22 -5.78 -4.74
N GLY A 14 -6.15 -5.02 -5.03
CA GLY A 14 -6.13 -4.04 -6.12
C GLY A 14 -7.10 -2.87 -5.95
N CYS A 15 -7.55 -2.59 -4.73
CA CYS A 15 -8.59 -1.62 -4.44
C CYS A 15 -8.06 -0.19 -4.41
N TYR A 16 -7.87 0.42 -5.60
CA TYR A 16 -7.36 1.79 -5.75
C TYR A 16 -8.13 2.83 -4.91
N GLY A 17 -9.46 2.77 -4.92
CA GLY A 17 -10.29 3.73 -4.17
C GLY A 17 -10.01 3.68 -2.67
N ILE A 18 -9.93 2.47 -2.10
CA ILE A 18 -9.62 2.26 -0.68
C ILE A 18 -8.19 2.68 -0.39
N ALA A 19 -7.21 2.28 -1.21
CA ALA A 19 -5.82 2.70 -1.05
C ALA A 19 -5.68 4.23 -1.03
N ASN A 20 -6.39 4.94 -1.93
CA ASN A 20 -6.38 6.39 -1.98
C ASN A 20 -6.98 7.05 -0.73
N GLU A 21 -8.11 6.56 -0.21
CA GLU A 21 -8.69 7.10 1.03
C GLU A 21 -7.83 6.81 2.26
N LEU A 22 -7.20 5.63 2.33
CA LEU A 22 -6.23 5.30 3.39
C LEU A 22 -5.03 6.24 3.36
N LEU A 23 -4.49 6.52 2.17
CA LEU A 23 -3.37 7.47 2.02
C LEU A 23 -3.77 8.89 2.44
N LYS A 24 -4.97 9.35 2.07
CA LYS A 24 -5.50 10.64 2.54
C LYS A 24 -5.68 10.70 4.05
N ALA A 25 -5.99 9.57 4.68
CA ALA A 25 -6.10 9.46 6.14
C ALA A 25 -4.73 9.41 6.84
N GLY A 26 -3.61 9.52 6.11
CA GLY A 26 -2.25 9.47 6.67
C GLY A 26 -1.76 8.06 6.98
N ALA A 27 -2.30 7.04 6.29
CA ALA A 27 -1.84 5.67 6.49
C ALA A 27 -0.40 5.50 5.98
N ASP A 28 0.42 4.80 6.76
CA ASP A 28 1.84 4.60 6.46
C ASP A 28 2.02 3.69 5.24
N VAL A 29 2.51 4.28 4.15
CA VAL A 29 2.80 3.60 2.87
C VAL A 29 3.95 2.62 3.00
N ASN A 30 4.81 2.82 4.01
CA ASN A 30 6.01 2.05 4.31
C ASN A 30 5.82 1.05 5.43
N ALA A 31 4.57 0.87 5.88
CA ALA A 31 4.24 -0.10 6.91
C ALA A 31 4.79 -1.47 6.52
N ARG A 32 5.57 -2.08 7.42
CA ARG A 32 6.13 -3.41 7.20
C ARG A 32 5.22 -4.44 7.86
N GLY A 33 4.58 -5.23 7.01
CA GLY A 33 3.76 -6.37 7.37
C GLY A 33 4.57 -7.55 7.88
N SER A 34 3.94 -8.72 7.81
CA SER A 34 4.65 -9.97 8.08
C SER A 34 5.77 -10.15 7.05
N GLU A 35 6.90 -10.72 7.49
CA GLU A 35 8.09 -10.92 6.65
C GLU A 35 8.74 -9.62 6.11
N GLN A 36 8.42 -8.47 6.73
CA GLN A 36 8.87 -7.14 6.28
C GLN A 36 8.36 -6.74 4.88
N ILE A 37 7.30 -7.38 4.42
CA ILE A 37 6.61 -7.04 3.17
C ILE A 37 5.97 -5.66 3.32
N THR A 38 6.01 -4.82 2.28
CA THR A 38 5.30 -3.54 2.24
C THR A 38 4.04 -3.62 1.36
N PRO A 39 3.06 -2.71 1.55
CA PRO A 39 1.89 -2.62 0.67
C PRO A 39 2.26 -2.44 -0.79
N LEU A 40 3.38 -1.76 -1.08
CA LEU A 40 3.88 -1.60 -2.44
C LEU A 40 4.27 -2.96 -3.05
N GLN A 41 4.95 -3.81 -2.28
CA GLN A 41 5.37 -5.14 -2.74
C GLN A 41 4.18 -6.06 -2.97
N ASP A 42 3.15 -6.00 -2.11
CA ASP A 42 1.89 -6.73 -2.32
C ASP A 42 1.24 -6.33 -3.64
N ALA A 43 1.12 -5.02 -3.92
CA ALA A 43 0.51 -4.53 -5.16
C ALA A 43 1.30 -4.97 -6.40
N VAL A 44 2.64 -5.03 -6.33
CA VAL A 44 3.48 -5.52 -7.43
C VAL A 44 3.31 -7.04 -7.62
N LYS A 45 3.30 -7.80 -6.52
CA LYS A 45 3.17 -9.26 -6.55
C LYS A 45 1.86 -9.71 -7.18
N GLU A 46 0.77 -9.01 -6.88
CA GLU A 46 -0.57 -9.28 -7.43
C GLU A 46 -0.82 -8.59 -8.79
N GLY A 47 0.11 -7.76 -9.28
CA GLY A 47 0.00 -7.09 -10.58
C GLY A 47 -0.94 -5.88 -10.61
N HIS A 48 -1.24 -5.28 -9.46
CA HIS A 48 -2.10 -4.11 -9.31
C HIS A 48 -1.33 -2.80 -9.49
N TYR A 49 -0.92 -2.55 -10.74
CA TYR A 49 -0.06 -1.42 -11.12
C TYR A 49 -0.66 -0.04 -10.81
N GLU A 50 -1.99 0.10 -10.77
CA GLU A 50 -2.67 1.35 -10.43
C GLU A 50 -2.50 1.69 -8.95
N VAL A 51 -2.61 0.69 -8.07
CA VAL A 51 -2.34 0.85 -6.63
C VAL A 51 -0.85 1.10 -6.40
N TYR A 52 0.02 0.35 -7.09
CA TYR A 52 1.46 0.58 -7.06
C TYR A 52 1.82 2.02 -7.44
N SER A 53 1.29 2.53 -8.56
CA SER A 53 1.57 3.89 -9.04
C SER A 53 1.17 4.93 -8.00
N LYS A 54 0.03 4.71 -7.34
CA LYS A 54 -0.46 5.58 -6.28
C LYS A 54 0.45 5.58 -5.06
N LEU A 55 0.85 4.40 -4.59
CA LEU A 55 1.76 4.23 -3.45
C LEU A 55 3.16 4.81 -3.76
N ASN A 56 3.68 4.55 -4.96
CA ASN A 56 4.97 5.06 -5.42
C ASN A 56 4.98 6.59 -5.53
N THR A 57 3.87 7.20 -5.95
CA THR A 57 3.74 8.67 -5.97
C THR A 57 3.82 9.26 -4.57
N CYS A 58 3.21 8.61 -3.57
CA CYS A 58 3.32 9.01 -2.17
C CYS A 58 4.73 8.76 -1.58
N TYR A 59 5.40 7.68 -2.01
CA TYR A 59 6.77 7.36 -1.59
C TYR A 59 7.77 8.46 -1.96
N GLY A 60 7.60 9.10 -3.11
CA GLY A 60 8.44 10.22 -3.57
C GLY A 60 8.15 11.56 -2.90
N LEU A 61 7.00 11.71 -2.23
CA LEU A 61 6.58 12.99 -1.65
C LEU A 61 6.94 13.15 -0.16
N GLY A 62 7.40 12.10 0.53
CA GLY A 62 7.91 12.21 1.90
C GLY A 62 6.95 12.87 2.89
N ILE A 63 5.64 12.72 2.66
CA ILE A 63 4.57 13.16 3.57
C ILE A 63 4.11 12.03 4.48
#